data_AF-A0A8B9AUB2-F1
#
_entry.id   AF-A0A8B9AUB2-F1
#
_cell.length_a   1.000
_cell.length_b   1.000
_cell.length_c   1.000
_cell.angle_alpha   90.00
_cell.angle_beta   90.00
_cell.angle_gamma   90.00
#
_symmetry.space_group_name_H-M   'P 1'
#
loop_
_entity.id
_entity.type
_entity.pdbx_description
1 polymer ?
#
loop_
_entity_poly.entity_id
_entity_poly.type
_entity_poly.pdbx_seq_one_letter_code
_entity_poly.pdbx_strand_id
1 'polypeptide(L)'
;MSLRKRKRVGSSGRLSSSDGTLTEESSPSQPSPPLHPASSLGGFNDPATADVLLLLQPDDPDSFQSLELHLHSAALRRSRYFSALLSDRWHHPDPGGDGIRQLFLKISPAGDLRCPPFDAYVAVLRLLHTLDFAGAIRSVADALEMLPVALELLFDDCVRACVRFLEAVPWTEEEEEGILSVIPFLREEESRDLLARVSPKAAAGDWNCTSEGMLCGLIHSAIHGHPNVATVKAFVAKLLRDYSSRDSVRRVLDQAFLLGLDTVKELLGKYARPDFRMAGDNDEREAIQRLNLHATMVNVKHLHWLVERMIELRVADTAVKEWSEQTALAADLQKTFRDDAWKNIAPGLPTLVARCTCRLANSVASGSTLAPGQMRDCCS
;
A
#
# COMPACT_ATOMS: atom_id res chain seq x y z
N MET A 1 12.33 28.24 52.11
CA MET A 1 13.39 27.23 52.35
C MET A 1 13.53 26.39 51.08
N SER A 2 14.36 26.81 50.13
CA SER A 2 15.78 26.45 49.96
C SER A 2 16.03 24.98 49.59
N LEU A 3 16.19 24.76 48.27
CA LEU A 3 17.19 23.96 47.56
C LEU A 3 17.49 22.51 48.04
N ARG A 4 17.40 21.55 47.10
CA ARG A 4 18.63 21.00 46.48
C ARG A 4 18.39 20.22 45.18
N LYS A 5 19.10 20.74 44.17
CA LYS A 5 19.40 20.27 42.82
C LYS A 5 20.41 19.10 42.91
N ARG A 6 20.31 18.09 42.02
CA ARG A 6 21.50 17.31 41.61
C ARG A 6 21.56 17.19 40.09
N LYS A 7 22.73 17.60 39.58
CA LYS A 7 23.19 17.72 38.20
C LYS A 7 24.44 16.83 38.09
N ARG A 8 24.63 16.15 36.96
CA ARG A 8 25.88 15.50 36.49
C ARG A 8 25.81 15.68 34.96
N VAL A 9 26.53 16.59 34.28
CA VAL A 9 27.98 16.64 33.98
C VAL A 9 28.49 15.23 33.67
N GLY A 10 28.87 14.85 32.46
CA GLY A 10 29.45 15.58 31.33
C GLY A 10 30.87 15.05 31.14
N SER A 11 31.17 14.42 30.00
CA SER A 11 32.55 14.13 29.59
C SER A 11 32.70 14.35 28.09
N SER A 12 33.45 15.40 27.77
CA SER A 12 34.03 15.64 26.44
C SER A 12 35.25 14.76 26.26
N GLY A 13 35.42 14.22 25.06
CA GLY A 13 36.69 13.71 24.56
C GLY A 13 36.98 14.35 23.21
N ARG A 14 37.82 15.38 23.21
CA ARG A 14 38.52 15.91 22.02
C ARG A 14 39.99 15.53 22.17
N LEU A 15 40.59 14.88 21.18
CA LEU A 15 42.00 14.97 20.76
C LEU A 15 42.04 14.38 19.33
N SER A 16 42.23 15.17 18.27
CA SER A 16 43.47 15.75 17.73
C SER A 16 44.06 14.91 16.60
N SER A 17 44.39 15.62 15.52
CA SER A 17 45.03 15.17 14.29
C SER A 17 46.43 14.59 14.49
N SER A 18 46.84 13.74 13.56
CA SER A 18 48.24 13.57 13.18
C SER A 18 48.33 13.28 11.69
N ASP A 19 49.11 14.13 11.02
CA ASP A 19 49.76 13.88 9.74
C ASP A 19 50.58 12.57 9.76
N GLY A 20 50.75 11.98 8.57
CA GLY A 20 51.63 10.84 8.34
C GLY A 20 51.65 10.45 6.86
N THR A 21 52.63 10.99 6.14
CA THR A 21 52.87 10.84 4.69
C THR A 21 53.59 9.53 4.36
N LEU A 22 53.36 9.04 3.13
CA LEU A 22 54.14 8.09 2.30
C LEU A 22 54.07 6.58 2.64
N THR A 23 53.52 5.79 1.71
CA THR A 23 54.31 5.02 0.73
C THR A 23 53.44 4.52 -0.42
N GLU A 24 53.98 4.68 -1.63
CA GLU A 24 53.51 4.16 -2.91
C GLU A 24 53.36 2.64 -2.91
N GLU A 25 52.30 2.13 -3.55
CA GLU A 25 52.37 0.86 -4.27
C GLU A 25 51.48 0.93 -5.52
N SER A 26 52.11 0.61 -6.65
CA SER A 26 51.68 0.84 -8.02
C SER A 26 51.02 -0.41 -8.60
N SER A 27 49.97 -0.27 -9.43
CA SER A 27 49.61 -1.10 -10.61
C SER A 27 48.12 -0.93 -10.99
N PRO A 28 47.68 -1.24 -12.23
CA PRO A 28 48.04 -0.62 -13.49
C PRO A 28 46.83 0.08 -14.15
N SER A 29 47.15 1.08 -14.95
CA SER A 29 46.26 1.92 -15.76
C SER A 29 45.33 1.14 -16.71
N GLN A 30 44.02 1.36 -16.57
CA GLN A 30 43.03 1.14 -17.64
C GLN A 30 42.86 2.42 -18.47
N PRO A 31 42.68 2.30 -19.80
CA PRO A 31 42.65 3.45 -20.69
C PRO A 31 41.35 4.25 -20.52
N SER A 32 41.50 5.55 -20.25
CA SER A 32 40.41 6.52 -20.34
C SER A 32 39.86 6.56 -21.77
N PRO A 33 38.54 6.69 -21.97
CA PRO A 33 38.00 6.91 -23.30
C PRO A 33 38.46 8.27 -23.83
N PRO A 34 38.55 8.45 -25.16
CA PRO A 34 39.07 9.68 -25.74
C PRO A 34 38.18 10.87 -25.34
N LEU A 35 38.80 11.85 -24.68
CA LEU A 35 38.27 13.21 -24.55
C LEU A 35 38.16 13.77 -25.97
N HIS A 36 36.97 13.73 -26.55
CA HIS A 36 36.66 14.55 -27.70
C HIS A 36 36.80 16.03 -27.29
N PRO A 37 37.40 16.86 -28.15
CA PRO A 37 37.51 18.29 -27.86
C PRO A 37 36.10 18.85 -27.65
N ALA A 38 35.93 19.64 -26.59
CA ALA A 38 34.74 20.42 -26.36
C ALA A 38 34.62 21.48 -27.47
N SER A 39 34.18 21.07 -28.65
CA SER A 39 33.48 21.97 -29.57
C SER A 39 32.31 22.51 -28.77
N SER A 40 32.25 23.83 -28.65
CA SER A 40 31.13 24.56 -28.05
C SER A 40 29.81 23.93 -28.52
N LEU A 41 29.10 23.24 -27.63
CA LEU A 41 27.73 22.83 -27.93
C LEU A 41 27.00 24.12 -28.28
N GLY A 42 26.48 24.20 -29.51
CA GLY A 42 25.66 25.33 -29.92
C GLY A 42 24.48 25.52 -28.96
N GLY A 43 23.96 26.74 -28.90
CA GLY A 43 22.79 27.04 -28.09
C GLY A 43 21.58 26.20 -28.50
N PHE A 44 20.65 25.97 -27.57
CA PHE A 44 19.36 25.38 -27.92
C PHE A 44 18.66 26.24 -28.98
N ASN A 45 18.16 25.61 -30.06
CA ASN A 45 17.53 26.28 -31.20
C ASN A 45 18.46 27.24 -31.98
N ASP A 46 19.74 26.88 -32.12
CA ASP A 46 20.72 27.66 -32.90
C ASP A 46 20.86 27.12 -34.34
N PRO A 47 20.27 27.79 -35.36
CA PRO A 47 20.30 27.33 -36.74
C PRO A 47 21.70 27.38 -37.36
N ALA A 48 22.63 28.18 -36.81
CA ALA A 48 23.97 28.32 -37.39
C ALA A 48 24.86 27.09 -37.15
N THR A 49 24.55 26.29 -36.12
CA THR A 49 25.38 25.15 -35.69
C THR A 49 24.62 23.83 -35.62
N ALA A 50 23.29 23.85 -35.77
CA ALA A 50 22.45 22.66 -35.71
C ALA A 50 22.68 21.70 -36.89
N ASP A 51 22.67 20.41 -36.59
CA ASP A 51 22.75 19.31 -37.57
C ASP A 51 21.43 18.52 -37.65
N VAL A 52 20.43 18.90 -36.85
CA VAL A 52 19.09 18.29 -36.84
C VAL A 52 18.01 19.38 -36.87
N LEU A 53 17.03 19.21 -37.75
CA LEU A 53 15.79 19.98 -37.76
C LEU A 53 14.66 19.08 -37.25
N LEU A 54 14.14 19.35 -36.05
CA LEU A 54 13.03 18.61 -35.46
C LEU A 54 11.72 19.36 -35.69
N LEU A 55 10.76 18.70 -36.34
CA LEU A 55 9.41 19.19 -36.51
C LEU A 55 8.49 18.51 -35.51
N LEU A 56 7.93 19.32 -34.62
CA LEU A 56 6.92 18.94 -33.67
C LEU A 56 5.53 19.17 -34.29
N GLN A 57 4.72 18.13 -34.36
CA GLN A 57 3.37 18.21 -34.92
C GLN A 57 2.36 17.58 -33.95
N PRO A 58 1.25 18.24 -33.61
CA PRO A 58 0.15 17.63 -32.87
C PRO A 58 -0.36 16.38 -33.58
N ASP A 59 -0.73 15.35 -32.83
CA ASP A 59 -1.32 14.13 -33.43
C ASP A 59 -2.80 14.33 -33.87
N ASP A 60 -3.35 15.53 -33.71
CA ASP A 60 -4.67 15.92 -34.21
C ASP A 60 -4.60 16.23 -35.72
N PRO A 61 -5.31 15.48 -36.59
CA PRO A 61 -5.29 15.67 -38.04
C PRO A 61 -5.83 17.03 -38.49
N ASP A 62 -6.63 17.72 -37.67
CA ASP A 62 -7.20 19.03 -38.00
C ASP A 62 -6.33 20.20 -37.52
N SER A 63 -5.22 19.92 -36.83
CA SER A 63 -4.32 20.92 -36.30
C SER A 63 -3.20 21.26 -37.28
N PHE A 64 -3.17 22.52 -37.74
CA PHE A 64 -2.16 23.04 -38.67
C PHE A 64 -0.93 23.62 -37.96
N GLN A 65 -0.84 23.49 -36.64
CA GLN A 65 0.28 24.03 -35.87
C GLN A 65 1.46 23.07 -35.96
N SER A 66 2.61 23.57 -36.36
CA SER A 66 3.88 22.85 -36.27
C SER A 66 4.93 23.77 -35.67
N LEU A 67 5.86 23.19 -34.91
CA LEU A 67 6.99 23.92 -34.34
C LEU A 67 8.28 23.30 -34.84
N GLU A 68 9.10 24.12 -35.48
CA GLU A 68 10.41 23.74 -35.99
C GLU A 68 11.50 24.12 -34.99
N LEU A 69 12.39 23.19 -34.68
CA LEU A 69 13.50 23.38 -33.74
C LEU A 69 14.83 22.93 -34.37
N HIS A 70 15.81 23.82 -34.34
CA HIS A 70 17.19 23.56 -34.78
C HIS A 70 18.02 23.00 -33.61
N LEU A 71 18.25 21.69 -33.61
CA LEU A 71 18.84 20.96 -32.49
C LEU A 71 20.16 20.28 -32.89
N HIS A 72 20.90 19.83 -31.88
CA HIS A 72 22.18 19.16 -32.07
C HIS A 72 22.04 17.66 -31.79
N SER A 73 22.43 16.81 -32.74
CA SER A 73 22.39 15.36 -32.62
C SER A 73 23.18 14.86 -31.40
N ALA A 74 24.26 15.56 -31.02
CA ALA A 74 25.05 15.25 -29.83
C ALA A 74 24.25 15.40 -28.53
N ALA A 75 23.40 16.42 -28.42
CA ALA A 75 22.52 16.64 -27.27
C ALA A 75 21.36 15.64 -27.28
N LEU A 76 20.70 15.47 -28.44
CA LEU A 76 19.55 14.57 -28.60
C LEU A 76 19.88 13.12 -28.25
N ARG A 77 21.09 12.63 -28.56
CA ARG A 77 21.54 11.26 -28.23
C ARG A 77 21.56 10.92 -26.74
N ARG A 78 21.37 11.89 -25.83
CA ARG A 78 21.17 11.62 -24.39
C ARG A 78 19.84 10.91 -24.12
N SER A 79 18.85 11.06 -24.98
CA SER A 79 17.62 10.29 -24.97
C SER A 79 17.83 8.99 -25.76
N ARG A 80 17.35 7.86 -25.23
CA ARG A 80 17.45 6.58 -25.95
C ARG A 80 16.60 6.57 -27.21
N TYR A 81 15.45 7.25 -27.18
CA TYR A 81 14.57 7.41 -28.34
C TYR A 81 15.32 8.06 -29.50
N PHE A 82 15.91 9.23 -29.29
CA PHE A 82 16.66 9.91 -30.35
C PHE A 82 17.97 9.21 -30.69
N SER A 83 18.64 8.58 -29.72
CA SER A 83 19.82 7.75 -30.01
C SER A 83 19.49 6.60 -30.96
N ALA A 84 18.32 5.99 -30.85
CA ALA A 84 17.87 4.96 -31.78
C ALA A 84 17.51 5.56 -33.14
N LEU A 85 16.75 6.67 -33.15
CA LEU A 85 16.29 7.33 -34.36
C LEU A 85 17.44 7.89 -35.22
N LEU A 86 18.49 8.40 -34.56
CA LEU A 86 19.69 8.94 -35.22
C LEU A 86 20.73 7.87 -35.56
N SER A 87 20.50 6.61 -35.20
CA SER A 87 21.39 5.51 -35.57
C SER A 87 21.29 5.19 -37.06
N ASP A 88 22.37 4.69 -37.65
CA ASP A 88 22.47 4.45 -39.10
C ASP A 88 21.45 3.42 -39.64
N ARG A 89 20.77 2.69 -38.75
CA ARG A 89 19.73 1.71 -39.09
C ARG A 89 18.44 2.32 -39.64
N TRP A 90 18.19 3.60 -39.35
CA TRP A 90 16.97 4.30 -39.75
C TRP A 90 17.23 5.42 -40.75
N HIS A 91 18.45 5.46 -41.32
CA HIS A 91 18.86 6.48 -42.25
C HIS A 91 18.57 6.06 -43.69
N HIS A 92 17.73 6.81 -44.38
CA HIS A 92 17.70 6.82 -45.84
C HIS A 92 18.60 7.97 -46.32
N PRO A 93 19.70 7.69 -47.05
CA PRO A 93 20.54 8.75 -47.58
C PRO A 93 19.74 9.57 -48.59
N ASP A 94 19.51 10.84 -48.27
CA ASP A 94 18.90 11.79 -49.18
C ASP A 94 19.97 12.27 -50.18
N PRO A 95 19.86 12.03 -51.50
CA PRO A 95 20.96 12.21 -52.45
C PRO A 95 21.35 13.67 -52.76
N GLY A 96 20.83 14.67 -52.05
CA GLY A 96 21.07 16.08 -52.37
C GLY A 96 20.78 17.10 -51.25
N GLY A 97 20.65 16.67 -50.00
CA GLY A 97 20.31 17.55 -48.87
C GLY A 97 21.52 18.21 -48.20
N ASP A 98 21.31 19.41 -47.66
CA ASP A 98 22.26 20.36 -47.04
C ASP A 98 22.93 19.86 -45.73
N GLY A 99 23.13 18.54 -45.57
CA GLY A 99 23.75 17.92 -44.39
C GLY A 99 22.90 17.89 -43.11
N ILE A 100 21.79 18.63 -43.05
CA ILE A 100 20.88 18.67 -41.89
C ILE A 100 19.90 17.50 -41.94
N ARG A 101 19.76 16.78 -40.81
CA ARG A 101 18.80 15.67 -40.68
C ARG A 101 17.44 16.17 -40.23
N GLN A 102 16.40 15.90 -41.00
CA GLN A 102 15.02 16.24 -40.62
C GLN A 102 14.37 15.10 -39.85
N LEU A 103 13.79 15.41 -38.68
CA LEU A 103 13.05 14.46 -37.84
C LEU A 103 11.64 14.98 -37.59
N PHE A 104 10.67 14.05 -37.50
CA PHE A 104 9.28 14.36 -37.20
C PHE A 104 8.89 13.68 -35.90
N LEU A 105 8.33 14.44 -34.96
CA LEU A 105 7.80 13.91 -33.71
C LEU A 105 6.34 14.33 -33.57
N LYS A 106 5.48 13.32 -33.46
CA LYS A 106 4.07 13.51 -33.17
C LYS A 106 3.88 13.73 -31.69
N ILE A 107 3.11 14.75 -31.34
CA ILE A 107 2.83 15.12 -29.97
C ILE A 107 1.49 14.56 -29.55
N SER A 108 1.53 13.77 -28.49
CA SER A 108 0.32 13.35 -27.80
C SER A 108 -0.28 14.56 -27.07
N PRO A 109 -1.61 14.77 -27.12
CA PRO A 109 -2.22 15.83 -26.34
C PRO A 109 -1.94 15.59 -24.86
N ALA A 110 -1.13 16.46 -24.25
CA ALA A 110 -0.95 16.45 -22.80
C ALA A 110 -2.31 16.73 -22.15
N GLY A 111 -2.64 15.97 -21.09
CA GLY A 111 -3.98 15.83 -20.52
C GLY A 111 -4.64 17.08 -19.94
N ASP A 112 -4.14 18.29 -20.21
CA ASP A 112 -4.76 19.53 -19.78
C ASP A 112 -4.62 20.66 -20.82
N LEU A 113 -5.75 21.29 -21.16
CA LEU A 113 -5.91 22.40 -22.13
C LEU A 113 -5.26 23.73 -21.70
N ARG A 114 -4.48 23.75 -20.61
CA ARG A 114 -3.95 24.99 -20.00
C ARG A 114 -2.57 25.39 -20.51
N CYS A 115 -1.80 24.47 -21.09
CA CYS A 115 -0.47 24.72 -21.59
C CYS A 115 -0.43 24.66 -23.13
N PRO A 116 0.37 25.52 -23.79
CA PRO A 116 0.63 25.40 -25.22
C PRO A 116 1.09 23.97 -25.56
N PRO A 117 0.67 23.40 -26.71
CA PRO A 117 0.81 21.98 -27.01
C PRO A 117 2.29 21.51 -27.07
N PHE A 118 3.23 22.44 -27.21
CA PHE A 118 4.65 22.15 -27.36
C PHE A 118 5.48 22.39 -26.10
N ASP A 119 4.98 23.08 -25.08
CA ASP A 119 5.82 23.64 -24.01
C ASP A 119 6.57 22.55 -23.21
N ALA A 120 5.89 21.47 -22.84
CA ALA A 120 6.51 20.34 -22.16
C ALA A 120 7.60 19.66 -23.03
N TYR A 121 7.35 19.49 -24.33
CA TYR A 121 8.36 18.96 -25.27
C TYR A 121 9.55 19.91 -25.41
N VAL A 122 9.31 21.22 -25.57
CA VAL A 122 10.37 22.22 -25.66
C VAL A 122 11.21 22.24 -24.37
N ALA A 123 10.58 22.15 -23.20
CA ALA A 123 11.28 22.08 -21.92
C ALA A 123 12.17 20.83 -21.81
N VAL A 124 11.65 19.64 -22.13
CA VAL A 124 12.41 18.39 -22.08
C VAL A 124 13.52 18.35 -23.15
N LEU A 125 13.25 18.83 -24.37
CA LEU A 125 14.26 18.95 -25.43
C LEU A 125 15.37 19.95 -25.04
N ARG A 126 15.03 21.03 -24.37
CA ARG A 126 16.02 21.97 -23.82
C ARG A 126 16.87 21.31 -22.74
N LEU A 127 16.28 20.48 -21.89
CA LEU A 127 17.02 19.70 -20.88
C LEU A 127 18.00 18.70 -21.51
N LEU A 128 17.72 18.16 -22.70
CA LEU A 128 18.69 17.37 -23.45
C LEU A 128 19.94 18.20 -23.82
N HIS A 129 19.86 19.52 -23.91
CA HIS A 129 21.03 20.39 -24.10
C HIS A 129 21.66 20.78 -22.76
N THR A 130 20.87 21.29 -21.82
CA THR A 130 21.39 21.99 -20.63
C THR A 130 21.69 21.08 -19.44
N LEU A 131 20.93 19.98 -19.26
CA LEU A 131 20.89 19.18 -18.02
C LEU A 131 20.59 19.99 -16.75
N ASP A 132 20.04 21.20 -16.88
CA ASP A 132 19.68 22.07 -15.75
C ASP A 132 18.31 21.69 -15.19
N PHE A 133 18.23 20.51 -14.58
CA PHE A 133 17.00 20.00 -13.98
C PHE A 133 16.51 20.86 -12.81
N ALA A 134 17.43 21.45 -12.04
CA ALA A 134 17.09 22.28 -10.89
C ALA A 134 16.45 23.62 -11.31
N GLY A 135 16.90 24.19 -12.43
CA GLY A 135 16.27 25.39 -13.01
C GLY A 135 14.92 25.11 -13.68
N ALA A 136 14.72 23.91 -14.22
CA ALA A 136 13.52 23.53 -14.95
C ALA A 136 12.38 23.02 -14.06
N ILE A 137 12.67 22.15 -13.09
CA ILE A 137 11.66 21.52 -12.22
C ILE A 137 11.52 22.37 -10.95
N ARG A 138 10.61 23.34 -10.96
CA ARG A 138 10.42 24.29 -9.84
C ARG A 138 9.16 24.02 -9.03
N SER A 139 8.22 23.27 -9.59
CA SER A 139 6.92 22.96 -9.01
C SER A 139 6.48 21.53 -9.36
N VAL A 140 5.45 21.03 -8.66
CA VAL A 140 4.83 19.73 -8.95
C VAL A 140 4.23 19.73 -10.35
N ALA A 141 3.62 20.85 -10.78
CA ALA A 141 3.11 21.03 -12.13
C ALA A 141 4.20 20.85 -13.19
N ASP A 142 5.36 21.51 -13.03
CA ASP A 142 6.49 21.35 -13.96
C ASP A 142 6.90 19.87 -14.09
N ALA A 143 6.99 19.16 -12.95
CA ALA A 143 7.35 17.74 -12.93
C ALA A 143 6.28 16.86 -13.61
N LEU A 144 4.99 17.09 -13.33
CA LEU A 144 3.89 16.32 -13.91
C LEU A 144 3.71 16.57 -15.40
N GLU A 145 4.00 17.78 -15.90
CA GLU A 145 3.96 18.10 -17.33
C GLU A 145 5.15 17.49 -18.09
N MET A 146 6.35 17.52 -17.52
CA MET A 146 7.56 17.00 -18.17
C MET A 146 7.69 15.48 -18.11
N LEU A 147 7.22 14.84 -17.04
CA LEU A 147 7.45 13.42 -16.80
C LEU A 147 6.88 12.50 -17.90
N PRO A 148 5.64 12.66 -18.40
CA PRO A 148 5.12 11.87 -19.51
C PRO A 148 5.97 12.00 -20.79
N VAL A 149 6.40 13.22 -21.11
CA VAL A 149 7.26 13.50 -22.27
C VAL A 149 8.65 12.86 -22.09
N ALA A 150 9.22 12.94 -20.89
CA ALA A 150 10.49 12.31 -20.57
C ALA A 150 10.43 10.78 -20.68
N LEU A 151 9.30 10.17 -20.28
CA LEU A 151 9.04 8.74 -20.44
C LEU A 151 8.92 8.36 -21.92
N GLU A 152 8.16 9.13 -22.71
CA GLU A 152 8.01 8.90 -24.16
C GLU A 152 9.35 8.97 -24.89
N LEU A 153 10.15 9.99 -24.58
CA LEU A 153 11.48 10.19 -25.15
C LEU A 153 12.54 9.28 -24.52
N LEU A 154 12.20 8.43 -23.56
CA LEU A 154 13.14 7.54 -22.86
C LEU A 154 14.37 8.30 -22.33
N PHE A 155 14.13 9.47 -21.72
CA PHE A 155 15.16 10.31 -21.13
C PHE A 155 15.28 10.03 -19.63
N ASP A 156 15.97 8.92 -19.29
CA ASP A 156 16.05 8.36 -17.93
C ASP A 156 16.50 9.40 -16.87
N ASP A 157 17.39 10.33 -17.21
CA ASP A 157 17.87 11.35 -16.26
C ASP A 157 16.79 12.37 -15.90
N CYS A 158 15.94 12.77 -16.85
CA CYS A 158 14.82 13.67 -16.61
C CYS A 158 13.71 12.99 -15.81
N VAL A 159 13.41 11.72 -16.13
CA VAL A 159 12.47 10.89 -15.35
C VAL A 159 12.92 10.84 -13.89
N ARG A 160 14.20 10.50 -13.64
CA ARG A 160 14.77 10.43 -12.30
C ARG A 160 14.72 11.78 -11.57
N ALA A 161 14.98 12.88 -12.27
CA ALA A 161 14.93 14.21 -11.68
C ALA A 161 13.50 14.62 -11.28
N CYS A 162 12.51 14.35 -12.14
CA CYS A 162 11.09 14.62 -11.84
C CYS A 162 10.62 13.78 -10.65
N VAL A 163 10.90 12.46 -10.65
CA VAL A 163 10.51 11.56 -9.56
C VAL A 163 11.13 12.00 -8.23
N ARG A 164 12.44 12.29 -8.20
CA ARG A 164 13.10 12.78 -6.98
C ARG A 164 12.54 14.10 -6.47
N PHE A 165 12.13 14.99 -7.37
CA PHE A 165 11.47 16.23 -6.98
C PHE A 165 10.11 15.94 -6.33
N LEU A 166 9.26 15.11 -6.97
CA LEU A 166 7.96 14.71 -6.46
C LEU A 166 8.06 14.01 -5.10
N GLU A 167 9.08 13.16 -4.91
CA GLU A 167 9.37 12.50 -3.64
C GLU A 167 9.72 13.49 -2.51
N ALA A 168 10.33 14.63 -2.82
CA ALA A 168 10.87 15.56 -1.84
C ALA A 168 9.87 16.65 -1.38
N VAL A 169 8.85 16.96 -2.19
CA VAL A 169 7.92 18.07 -1.92
C VAL A 169 6.58 17.59 -1.33
N PRO A 170 5.90 18.37 -0.47
CA PRO A 170 4.53 18.07 -0.07
C PRO A 170 3.56 18.22 -1.26
N TRP A 171 2.41 17.53 -1.21
CA TRP A 171 1.41 17.54 -2.29
C TRP A 171 0.07 18.09 -1.78
N THR A 172 -0.65 18.83 -2.61
CA THR A 172 -2.09 19.06 -2.44
C THR A 172 -2.89 17.83 -2.87
N GLU A 173 -4.19 17.80 -2.60
CA GLU A 173 -5.07 16.69 -3.01
C GLU A 173 -5.13 16.56 -4.54
N GLU A 174 -5.16 17.69 -5.26
CA GLU A 174 -5.16 17.71 -6.72
C GLU A 174 -3.82 17.24 -7.31
N GLU A 175 -2.71 17.63 -6.68
CA GLU A 175 -1.37 17.18 -7.06
C GLU A 175 -1.18 15.68 -6.82
N GLU A 176 -1.70 15.16 -5.70
CA GLU A 176 -1.66 13.73 -5.39
C GLU A 176 -2.37 12.90 -6.48
N GLU A 177 -3.57 13.29 -6.89
CA GLU A 177 -4.29 12.61 -7.99
C GLU A 177 -3.46 12.64 -9.29
N GLY A 178 -2.86 13.78 -9.61
CA GLY A 178 -1.95 13.92 -10.75
C GLY A 178 -0.76 12.96 -10.68
N ILE A 179 -0.11 12.85 -9.52
CA ILE A 179 1.02 11.94 -9.30
C ILE A 179 0.58 10.48 -9.43
N LEU A 180 -0.56 10.11 -8.81
CA LEU A 180 -1.13 8.77 -8.88
C LEU A 180 -1.45 8.36 -10.33
N SER A 181 -1.86 9.30 -11.18
CA SER A 181 -2.13 9.03 -12.60
C SER A 181 -0.88 8.65 -13.40
N VAL A 182 0.31 9.11 -13.00
CA VAL A 182 1.57 8.85 -13.72
C VAL A 182 2.29 7.59 -13.22
N ILE A 183 2.07 7.18 -11.97
CA ILE A 183 2.70 6.00 -11.35
C ILE A 183 2.64 4.72 -12.20
N PRO A 184 1.52 4.37 -12.87
CA PRO A 184 1.43 3.15 -13.68
C PRO A 184 2.43 3.08 -14.83
N PHE A 185 3.00 4.21 -15.25
CA PHE A 185 3.96 4.30 -16.34
C PHE A 185 5.42 4.27 -15.85
N LEU A 186 5.65 4.34 -14.53
CA LEU A 186 6.97 4.30 -13.92
C LEU A 186 7.43 2.87 -13.64
N ARG A 187 8.75 2.68 -13.54
CA ARG A 187 9.32 1.40 -13.09
C ARG A 187 9.04 1.22 -11.59
N GLU A 188 9.13 -0.02 -11.10
CA GLU A 188 8.97 -0.33 -9.67
C GLU A 188 9.94 0.49 -8.79
N GLU A 189 11.18 0.63 -9.23
CA GLU A 189 12.23 1.40 -8.54
C GLU A 189 11.89 2.90 -8.42
N GLU A 190 11.18 3.45 -9.41
CA GLU A 190 10.81 4.88 -9.49
C GLU A 190 9.48 5.16 -8.78
N SER A 191 8.58 4.19 -8.73
CA SER A 191 7.26 4.35 -8.10
C SER A 191 7.24 4.02 -6.61
N ARG A 192 8.21 3.26 -6.11
CA ARG A 192 8.22 2.72 -4.73
C ARG A 192 8.07 3.81 -3.67
N ASP A 193 8.88 4.86 -3.74
CA ASP A 193 8.94 5.86 -2.67
C ASP A 193 7.77 6.86 -2.78
N LEU A 194 7.24 7.09 -4.00
CA LEU A 194 5.98 7.80 -4.20
C LEU A 194 4.79 7.03 -3.60
N LEU A 195 4.67 5.73 -3.89
CA LEU A 195 3.64 4.87 -3.34
C LEU A 195 3.72 4.75 -1.82
N ALA A 196 4.92 4.77 -1.24
CA ALA A 196 5.11 4.73 0.20
C ALA A 196 4.56 5.97 0.94
N ARG A 197 4.33 7.08 0.23
CA ARG A 197 3.73 8.30 0.81
C ARG A 197 2.21 8.21 0.94
N VAL A 198 1.55 7.49 0.03
CA VAL A 198 0.09 7.28 0.03
C VAL A 198 -0.32 5.96 0.68
N SER A 199 0.59 5.00 0.72
CA SER A 199 0.38 3.73 1.40
C SER A 199 0.51 3.92 2.92
N PRO A 200 -0.47 3.50 3.73
CA PRO A 200 -0.35 3.54 5.18
C PRO A 200 0.91 2.79 5.63
N LYS A 201 1.85 3.51 6.26
CA LYS A 201 3.07 2.88 6.78
C LYS A 201 2.67 1.90 7.89
N ALA A 202 2.79 0.60 7.61
CA ALA A 202 2.59 -0.47 8.58
C ALA A 202 3.44 -0.18 9.83
N ALA A 203 2.79 0.17 10.94
CA ALA A 203 3.46 0.21 12.23
C ALA A 203 3.93 -1.21 12.55
N ALA A 204 5.22 -1.35 12.83
CA ALA A 204 5.89 -2.62 13.09
C ALA A 204 5.15 -3.44 14.16
N GLY A 205 4.65 -4.61 13.76
CA GLY A 205 4.00 -5.58 14.65
C GLY A 205 2.78 -6.23 14.00
N ASP A 206 3.02 -7.14 13.05
CA ASP A 206 2.11 -8.18 12.55
C ASP A 206 0.61 -7.82 12.51
N TRP A 207 0.25 -7.04 11.51
CA TRP A 207 -0.90 -7.33 10.65
C TRP A 207 -0.71 -6.49 9.40
N ASN A 208 -0.51 -7.19 8.29
CA ASN A 208 -0.16 -6.66 6.99
C ASN A 208 -0.98 -5.38 6.67
N CYS A 209 -0.32 -4.36 6.12
CA CYS A 209 -0.97 -3.21 5.47
C CYS A 209 -1.65 -3.69 4.17
N THR A 210 -2.64 -4.55 4.36
CA THR A 210 -3.52 -5.09 3.34
C THR A 210 -4.93 -4.73 3.76
N SER A 211 -5.84 -4.74 2.80
CA SER A 211 -7.25 -4.55 3.05
C SER A 211 -7.84 -5.54 4.07
N GLU A 212 -7.24 -6.71 4.26
CA GLU A 212 -7.62 -7.67 5.30
C GLU A 212 -7.40 -7.11 6.70
N GLY A 213 -6.31 -6.39 6.91
CA GLY A 213 -6.03 -5.68 8.16
C GLY A 213 -7.12 -4.67 8.51
N MET A 214 -7.53 -3.86 7.52
CA MET A 214 -8.63 -2.90 7.69
C MET A 214 -9.95 -3.62 8.01
N LEU A 215 -10.26 -4.71 7.32
CA LEU A 215 -11.46 -5.51 7.58
C LEU A 215 -11.43 -6.11 8.99
N CYS A 216 -10.29 -6.63 9.46
CA CYS A 216 -10.11 -7.10 10.83
C CYS A 216 -10.40 -5.99 11.85
N GLY A 217 -9.85 -4.79 11.65
CA GLY A 217 -10.10 -3.63 12.52
C GLY A 217 -11.58 -3.23 12.55
N LEU A 218 -12.25 -3.23 11.39
CA LEU A 218 -13.68 -2.92 11.30
C LEU A 218 -14.56 -3.96 11.99
N ILE A 219 -14.26 -5.25 11.82
CA ILE A 219 -14.96 -6.33 12.53
C ILE A 219 -14.72 -6.20 14.03
N HIS A 220 -13.49 -5.96 14.47
CA HIS A 220 -13.18 -5.73 15.87
C HIS A 220 -13.98 -4.55 16.44
N SER A 221 -14.05 -3.43 15.71
CA SER A 221 -14.87 -2.27 16.09
C SER A 221 -16.37 -2.59 16.10
N ALA A 222 -16.88 -3.43 15.19
CA ALA A 222 -18.28 -3.86 15.18
C ALA A 222 -18.62 -4.77 16.36
N ILE A 223 -17.65 -5.54 16.84
CA ILE A 223 -17.78 -6.45 17.96
C ILE A 223 -17.68 -5.69 19.29
N HIS A 224 -16.70 -4.80 19.46
CA HIS A 224 -16.36 -4.20 20.75
C HIS A 224 -16.67 -2.70 20.90
N GLY A 225 -17.10 -2.01 19.84
CA GLY A 225 -17.29 -0.55 19.87
C GLY A 225 -18.47 -0.10 20.74
N HIS A 226 -18.34 1.07 21.39
CA HIS A 226 -19.44 1.73 22.12
C HIS A 226 -19.35 3.25 21.99
N PRO A 227 -20.46 3.99 21.74
CA PRO A 227 -21.84 3.58 21.42
C PRO A 227 -22.10 3.41 19.89
N ASN A 228 -23.24 2.81 19.53
CA ASN A 228 -23.74 2.57 18.15
C ASN A 228 -23.37 1.23 17.44
N VAL A 229 -23.17 0.16 18.22
CA VAL A 229 -22.85 -1.21 17.73
C VAL A 229 -23.72 -1.68 16.57
N ALA A 230 -25.04 -1.41 16.58
CA ALA A 230 -25.96 -1.91 15.56
C ALA A 230 -25.70 -1.30 14.16
N THR A 231 -25.44 0.01 14.09
CA THR A 231 -25.13 0.67 12.82
C THR A 231 -23.75 0.26 12.31
N VAL A 232 -22.76 0.14 13.20
CA VAL A 232 -21.43 -0.35 12.85
C VAL A 232 -21.53 -1.78 12.31
N LYS A 233 -22.29 -2.67 12.97
CA LYS A 233 -22.54 -4.03 12.48
C LYS A 233 -23.26 -4.06 11.13
N ALA A 234 -24.23 -3.18 10.91
CA ALA A 234 -24.94 -3.09 9.63
C ALA A 234 -24.02 -2.58 8.51
N PHE A 235 -23.19 -1.57 8.79
CA PHE A 235 -22.20 -1.03 7.87
C PHE A 235 -21.15 -2.10 7.51
N VAL A 236 -20.55 -2.75 8.50
CA VAL A 236 -19.57 -3.82 8.29
C VAL A 236 -20.19 -4.98 7.53
N ALA A 237 -21.44 -5.36 7.83
CA ALA A 237 -22.15 -6.40 7.07
C ALA A 237 -22.34 -6.03 5.59
N LYS A 238 -22.69 -4.77 5.30
CA LYS A 238 -22.81 -4.29 3.91
C LYS A 238 -21.43 -4.28 3.22
N LEU A 239 -20.42 -3.74 3.89
CA LEU A 239 -19.05 -3.68 3.37
C LEU A 239 -18.50 -5.07 3.02
N LEU A 240 -18.66 -6.05 3.92
CA LEU A 240 -18.21 -7.42 3.69
C LEU A 240 -18.93 -8.09 2.50
N ARG A 241 -20.19 -7.71 2.24
CA ARG A 241 -20.97 -8.21 1.10
C ARG A 241 -20.49 -7.62 -0.22
N ASP A 242 -20.15 -6.34 -0.21
CA ASP A 242 -19.76 -5.56 -1.39
C ASP A 242 -18.25 -5.65 -1.67
N TYR A 243 -17.49 -6.35 -0.80
CA TYR A 243 -16.04 -6.47 -0.90
C TYR A 243 -15.61 -7.36 -2.07
N SER A 244 -14.66 -6.89 -2.88
CA SER A 244 -14.28 -7.53 -4.15
C SER A 244 -13.66 -8.93 -3.99
N SER A 245 -12.90 -9.16 -2.92
CA SER A 245 -12.22 -10.45 -2.66
C SER A 245 -12.97 -11.29 -1.63
N ARG A 246 -13.71 -12.31 -2.10
CA ARG A 246 -14.40 -13.28 -1.24
C ARG A 246 -13.44 -14.08 -0.35
N ASP A 247 -12.24 -14.38 -0.85
CA ASP A 247 -11.24 -15.15 -0.11
C ASP A 247 -10.65 -14.35 1.06
N SER A 248 -10.47 -13.04 0.87
CA SER A 248 -10.06 -12.14 1.94
C SER A 248 -11.12 -12.03 3.03
N VAL A 249 -12.39 -11.87 2.64
CA VAL A 249 -13.52 -11.84 3.59
C VAL A 249 -13.62 -13.15 4.39
N ARG A 250 -13.47 -14.30 3.73
CA ARG A 250 -13.43 -15.62 4.38
C ARG A 250 -12.32 -15.70 5.42
N ARG A 251 -11.07 -15.39 5.05
CA ARG A 251 -9.92 -15.43 5.98
C ARG A 251 -10.13 -14.56 7.20
N VAL A 252 -10.61 -13.34 7.00
CA VAL A 252 -10.82 -12.36 8.07
C VAL A 252 -11.95 -12.81 9.01
N LEU A 253 -13.05 -13.34 8.48
CA LEU A 253 -14.15 -13.88 9.30
C LEU A 253 -13.75 -15.15 10.06
N ASP A 254 -13.02 -16.07 9.41
CA ASP A 254 -12.48 -17.28 10.05
C ASP A 254 -11.58 -16.90 11.24
N GLN A 255 -10.67 -15.93 11.03
CA GLN A 255 -9.80 -15.45 12.09
C GLN A 255 -10.58 -14.83 13.25
N ALA A 256 -11.56 -13.97 12.96
CA ALA A 256 -12.39 -13.34 13.99
C ALA A 256 -13.22 -14.38 14.78
N PHE A 257 -13.73 -15.40 14.09
CA PHE A 257 -14.46 -16.49 14.71
C PHE A 257 -13.56 -17.33 15.63
N LEU A 258 -12.38 -17.75 15.16
CA LEU A 258 -11.42 -18.54 15.95
C LEU A 258 -11.00 -17.80 17.23
N LEU A 259 -10.63 -16.52 17.11
CA LEU A 259 -10.30 -15.69 18.27
C LEU A 259 -11.46 -15.58 19.25
N GLY A 260 -12.68 -15.36 18.75
CA GLY A 260 -13.88 -15.30 19.58
C GLY A 260 -14.17 -16.64 20.28
N LEU A 261 -13.98 -17.76 19.59
CA LEU A 261 -14.20 -19.10 20.11
C LEU A 261 -13.19 -19.44 21.22
N ASP A 262 -11.92 -19.13 21.01
CA ASP A 262 -10.88 -19.31 22.03
C ASP A 262 -11.11 -18.42 23.25
N THR A 263 -11.54 -17.17 23.05
CA THR A 263 -11.94 -16.27 24.15
C THR A 263 -13.08 -16.88 24.97
N VAL A 264 -14.11 -17.43 24.31
CA VAL A 264 -15.23 -18.12 24.99
C VAL A 264 -14.75 -19.35 25.77
N LYS A 265 -13.88 -20.17 25.18
CA LYS A 265 -13.29 -21.36 25.84
C LYS A 265 -12.48 -20.95 27.07
N GLU A 266 -11.67 -19.91 26.97
CA GLU A 266 -10.86 -19.41 28.08
C GLU A 266 -11.72 -18.88 29.23
N LEU A 267 -12.69 -18.00 28.93
CA LEU A 267 -13.57 -17.40 29.93
C LEU A 267 -14.47 -18.43 30.61
N LEU A 268 -15.06 -19.34 29.84
CA LEU A 268 -15.90 -20.41 30.39
C LEU A 268 -15.06 -21.41 31.18
N GLY A 269 -13.85 -21.74 30.72
CA GLY A 269 -12.91 -22.57 31.46
C GLY A 269 -12.55 -21.96 32.81
N LYS A 270 -12.26 -20.66 32.87
CA LYS A 270 -12.01 -19.92 34.13
C LYS A 270 -13.20 -19.94 35.08
N TYR A 271 -14.43 -19.94 34.55
CA TYR A 271 -15.65 -20.08 35.35
C TYR A 271 -15.86 -21.50 35.87
N ALA A 272 -15.79 -22.50 34.98
CA ALA A 272 -16.07 -23.90 35.28
C ALA A 272 -14.97 -24.56 36.13
N ARG A 273 -13.73 -24.07 36.03
CA ARG A 273 -12.53 -24.58 36.72
C ARG A 273 -11.72 -23.40 37.28
N PRO A 274 -12.19 -22.74 38.34
CA PRO A 274 -11.49 -21.59 38.92
C PRO A 274 -10.18 -22.04 39.58
N ASP A 275 -9.09 -21.31 39.35
CA ASP A 275 -7.83 -21.54 40.06
C ASP A 275 -7.87 -20.84 41.43
N PHE A 276 -8.21 -21.60 42.47
CA PHE A 276 -8.42 -21.07 43.82
C PHE A 276 -7.13 -20.83 44.62
N ARG A 277 -5.95 -20.93 44.00
CA ARG A 277 -4.66 -20.69 44.67
C ARG A 277 -4.35 -19.21 44.93
N MET A 278 -5.13 -18.28 44.38
CA MET A 278 -4.79 -16.84 44.32
C MET A 278 -5.77 -15.87 45.02
N ALA A 279 -6.97 -16.29 45.41
CA ALA A 279 -8.00 -15.36 45.94
C ALA A 279 -8.20 -15.53 47.45
N GLY A 280 -7.96 -14.47 48.22
CA GLY A 280 -8.01 -14.47 49.68
C GLY A 280 -9.41 -14.41 50.28
N ASP A 281 -10.41 -13.90 49.53
CA ASP A 281 -11.79 -13.70 50.00
C ASP A 281 -12.83 -14.38 49.08
N ASN A 282 -13.96 -14.81 49.66
CA ASN A 282 -15.06 -15.49 48.95
C ASN A 282 -15.79 -14.54 47.99
N ASP A 283 -15.95 -13.28 48.37
CA ASP A 283 -16.67 -12.27 47.58
C ASP A 283 -15.91 -11.89 46.30
N GLU A 284 -14.57 -11.80 46.38
CA GLU A 284 -13.70 -11.58 45.21
C GLU A 284 -13.80 -12.73 44.20
N ARG A 285 -13.84 -13.98 44.69
CA ARG A 285 -13.98 -15.17 43.84
C ARG A 285 -15.30 -15.16 43.09
N GLU A 286 -16.39 -14.85 43.79
CA GLU A 286 -17.72 -14.80 43.22
C GLU A 286 -17.85 -13.65 42.19
N ALA A 287 -17.23 -12.49 42.45
CA ALA A 287 -17.17 -11.37 41.52
C ALA A 287 -16.41 -11.73 40.23
N ILE A 288 -15.26 -12.40 40.32
CA ILE A 288 -14.48 -12.84 39.15
C ILE A 288 -15.27 -13.88 38.34
N GLN A 289 -15.94 -14.82 39.00
CA GLN A 289 -16.80 -15.79 38.31
C GLN A 289 -17.96 -15.11 37.58
N ARG A 290 -18.66 -14.17 38.23
CA ARG A 290 -19.73 -13.37 37.60
C ARG A 290 -19.22 -12.63 36.36
N LEU A 291 -18.06 -11.98 36.47
CA LEU A 291 -17.44 -11.27 35.37
C LEU A 291 -17.12 -12.20 34.20
N ASN A 292 -16.47 -13.34 34.47
CA ASN A 292 -16.12 -14.32 33.44
C ASN A 292 -17.36 -14.86 32.72
N LEU A 293 -18.42 -15.23 33.46
CA LEU A 293 -19.64 -15.76 32.86
C LEU A 293 -20.40 -14.69 32.05
N HIS A 294 -20.46 -13.46 32.55
CA HIS A 294 -21.04 -12.34 31.81
C HIS A 294 -20.24 -12.06 30.52
N ALA A 295 -18.91 -12.03 30.61
CA ALA A 295 -18.03 -11.86 29.46
C ALA A 295 -18.18 -13.02 28.45
N THR A 296 -18.35 -14.26 28.92
CA THR A 296 -18.68 -15.41 28.06
C THR A 296 -19.99 -15.14 27.31
N MET A 297 -21.04 -14.71 27.99
CA MET A 297 -22.32 -14.39 27.34
C MET A 297 -22.17 -13.32 26.25
N VAL A 298 -21.41 -12.26 26.52
CA VAL A 298 -21.15 -11.19 25.55
C VAL A 298 -20.38 -11.73 24.34
N ASN A 299 -19.32 -12.52 24.55
CA ASN A 299 -18.55 -13.10 23.45
C ASN A 299 -19.34 -14.14 22.65
N VAL A 300 -20.24 -14.90 23.28
CA VAL A 300 -21.16 -15.78 22.53
C VAL A 300 -22.13 -14.98 21.66
N LYS A 301 -22.59 -13.79 22.10
CA LYS A 301 -23.38 -12.89 21.23
C LYS A 301 -22.55 -12.39 20.03
N HIS A 302 -21.25 -12.17 20.22
CA HIS A 302 -20.34 -11.78 19.14
C HIS A 302 -20.13 -12.91 18.13
N LEU A 303 -19.89 -14.13 18.63
CA LEU A 303 -19.83 -15.33 17.80
C LEU A 303 -21.13 -15.56 17.05
N HIS A 304 -22.28 -15.39 17.70
CA HIS A 304 -23.57 -15.51 17.02
C HIS A 304 -23.66 -14.55 15.84
N TRP A 305 -23.29 -13.28 16.03
CA TRP A 305 -23.29 -12.31 14.93
C TRP A 305 -22.32 -12.70 13.80
N LEU A 306 -21.10 -13.14 14.14
CA LEU A 306 -20.11 -13.63 13.16
C LEU A 306 -20.66 -14.82 12.35
N VAL A 307 -21.25 -15.81 13.03
CA VAL A 307 -21.89 -16.97 12.41
C VAL A 307 -22.98 -16.54 11.43
N GLU A 308 -23.84 -15.59 11.80
CA GLU A 308 -24.86 -15.06 10.90
C GLU A 308 -24.23 -14.43 9.63
N ARG A 309 -23.08 -13.74 9.76
CA ARG A 309 -22.37 -13.17 8.61
C ARG A 309 -21.74 -14.24 7.73
N MET A 310 -21.07 -15.20 8.34
CA MET A 310 -20.41 -16.31 7.64
C MET A 310 -21.40 -17.17 6.86
N ILE A 311 -22.58 -17.44 7.43
CA ILE A 311 -23.68 -18.16 6.74
C ILE A 311 -24.22 -17.33 5.58
N GLU A 312 -24.50 -16.03 5.78
CA GLU A 312 -25.01 -15.16 4.72
C GLU A 312 -24.05 -15.08 3.52
N LEU A 313 -22.74 -15.03 3.80
CA LEU A 313 -21.71 -14.92 2.76
C LEU A 313 -21.26 -16.28 2.19
N ARG A 314 -21.80 -17.39 2.72
CA ARG A 314 -21.46 -18.78 2.38
C ARG A 314 -19.96 -19.06 2.54
N VAL A 315 -19.43 -18.74 3.71
CA VAL A 315 -18.02 -18.95 4.10
C VAL A 315 -17.93 -19.55 5.51
N ALA A 316 -18.90 -20.37 5.91
CA ALA A 316 -19.02 -20.89 7.27
C ALA A 316 -18.27 -22.23 7.49
N ASP A 317 -17.55 -22.75 6.50
CA ASP A 317 -17.00 -24.11 6.52
C ASP A 317 -16.07 -24.35 7.72
N THR A 318 -15.14 -23.41 7.96
CA THR A 318 -14.25 -23.41 9.12
C THR A 318 -15.06 -23.32 10.42
N ALA A 319 -16.04 -22.42 10.51
CA ALA A 319 -16.87 -22.26 11.70
C ALA A 319 -17.66 -23.53 12.04
N VAL A 320 -18.22 -24.24 11.06
CA VAL A 320 -18.96 -25.48 11.29
C VAL A 320 -18.01 -26.57 11.81
N LYS A 321 -16.83 -26.73 11.21
CA LYS A 321 -15.83 -27.70 11.64
C LYS A 321 -15.34 -27.40 13.07
N GLU A 322 -14.92 -26.16 13.30
CA GLU A 322 -14.37 -25.77 14.59
C GLU A 322 -15.44 -25.77 15.69
N TRP A 323 -16.72 -25.51 15.37
CA TRP A 323 -17.80 -25.61 16.36
C TRP A 323 -18.20 -27.05 16.68
N SER A 324 -18.12 -27.99 15.73
CA SER A 324 -18.47 -29.40 15.96
C SER A 324 -17.41 -30.14 16.79
N GLU A 325 -16.14 -29.75 16.67
CA GLU A 325 -15.00 -30.37 17.36
C GLU A 325 -14.79 -29.82 18.80
N GLN A 326 -15.86 -29.49 19.53
CA GLN A 326 -15.80 -28.79 20.83
C GLN A 326 -16.17 -29.64 22.05
N THR A 327 -15.50 -30.78 22.24
CA THR A 327 -15.76 -31.68 23.38
C THR A 327 -15.46 -31.04 24.74
N ALA A 328 -14.35 -30.31 24.86
CA ALA A 328 -13.95 -29.63 26.10
C ALA A 328 -14.92 -28.50 26.47
N LEU A 329 -15.31 -27.67 25.50
CA LEU A 329 -16.28 -26.59 25.71
C LEU A 329 -17.65 -27.15 26.13
N ALA A 330 -18.10 -28.25 25.49
CA ALA A 330 -19.34 -28.92 25.86
C ALA A 330 -19.31 -29.43 27.32
N ALA A 331 -18.18 -30.00 27.77
CA ALA A 331 -18.01 -30.44 29.15
C ALA A 331 -18.05 -29.26 30.14
N ASP A 332 -17.38 -28.15 29.81
CA ASP A 332 -17.40 -26.93 30.64
C ASP A 332 -18.79 -26.29 30.70
N LEU A 333 -19.55 -26.29 29.60
CA LEU A 333 -20.96 -25.86 29.55
C LEU A 333 -21.86 -26.77 30.41
N GLN A 334 -21.74 -28.09 30.27
CA GLN A 334 -22.48 -29.04 31.08
C GLN A 334 -22.20 -28.83 32.57
N LYS A 335 -20.93 -28.63 32.94
CA LYS A 335 -20.54 -28.37 34.33
C LYS A 335 -21.13 -27.04 34.83
N THR A 336 -21.08 -26.00 34.02
CA THR A 336 -21.64 -24.67 34.33
C THR A 336 -23.14 -24.74 34.58
N PHE A 337 -23.87 -25.53 33.78
CA PHE A 337 -25.33 -25.63 33.90
C PHE A 337 -25.84 -26.64 34.93
N ARG A 338 -24.95 -27.34 35.65
CA ARG A 338 -25.33 -28.24 36.76
C ARG A 338 -25.76 -27.49 38.02
N ASP A 339 -25.19 -26.31 38.25
CA ASP A 339 -25.59 -25.42 39.34
C ASP A 339 -26.63 -24.42 38.81
N ASP A 340 -27.41 -23.78 39.69
CA ASP A 340 -28.39 -22.75 39.33
C ASP A 340 -27.83 -21.32 39.38
N ALA A 341 -26.58 -21.15 39.85
CA ALA A 341 -25.92 -19.85 39.98
C ALA A 341 -25.86 -19.05 38.65
N TRP A 342 -25.70 -19.72 37.51
CA TRP A 342 -25.62 -19.08 36.19
C TRP A 342 -26.93 -18.38 35.78
N LYS A 343 -28.10 -18.83 36.26
CA LYS A 343 -29.41 -18.30 35.86
C LYS A 343 -29.53 -16.81 36.19
N ASN A 344 -28.93 -16.39 37.30
CA ASN A 344 -28.95 -14.99 37.74
C ASN A 344 -27.91 -14.11 37.02
N ILE A 345 -26.89 -14.71 36.41
CA ILE A 345 -25.73 -14.00 35.84
C ILE A 345 -25.85 -13.90 34.32
N ALA A 346 -26.21 -15.00 33.66
CA ALA A 346 -26.27 -15.12 32.21
C ALA A 346 -27.44 -16.03 31.76
N PRO A 347 -28.71 -15.66 32.05
CA PRO A 347 -29.88 -16.51 31.78
C PRO A 347 -30.04 -16.90 30.29
N GLY A 348 -29.57 -16.05 29.37
CA GLY A 348 -29.68 -16.29 27.93
C GLY A 348 -28.57 -17.14 27.33
N LEU A 349 -27.53 -17.50 28.10
CA LEU A 349 -26.36 -18.20 27.58
C LEU A 349 -26.69 -19.55 26.93
N PRO A 350 -27.47 -20.47 27.56
CA PRO A 350 -27.81 -21.75 26.92
C PRO A 350 -28.56 -21.57 25.60
N THR A 351 -29.53 -20.65 25.57
CA THR A 351 -30.33 -20.36 24.36
C THR A 351 -29.47 -19.80 23.23
N LEU A 352 -28.50 -18.94 23.54
CA LEU A 352 -27.60 -18.37 22.55
C LEU A 352 -26.65 -19.42 21.97
N VAL A 353 -26.09 -20.29 22.81
CA VAL A 353 -25.24 -21.40 22.36
C VAL A 353 -26.05 -22.34 21.47
N ALA A 354 -27.25 -22.74 21.90
CA ALA A 354 -28.15 -23.57 21.10
C ALA A 354 -28.50 -22.91 19.75
N ARG A 355 -28.74 -21.60 19.74
CA ARG A 355 -29.01 -20.85 18.50
C ARG A 355 -27.82 -20.87 17.54
N CYS A 356 -26.59 -20.72 18.04
CA CYS A 356 -25.38 -20.85 17.21
C CYS A 356 -25.28 -22.25 16.60
N THR A 357 -25.43 -23.29 17.43
CA THR A 357 -25.42 -24.69 16.99
C THR A 357 -26.48 -24.96 15.93
N CYS A 358 -27.73 -24.56 16.17
CA CYS A 358 -28.82 -24.76 15.21
C CYS A 358 -28.57 -24.01 13.89
N ARG A 359 -28.01 -22.81 13.92
CA ARG A 359 -27.72 -22.04 12.69
C ARG A 359 -26.65 -22.70 11.84
N LEU A 360 -25.57 -23.17 12.46
CA LEU A 360 -24.50 -23.91 11.77
C LEU A 360 -24.98 -25.27 11.26
N ALA A 361 -25.75 -26.03 12.05
CA ALA A 361 -26.31 -27.30 11.61
C ALA A 361 -27.27 -27.12 10.41
N ASN A 362 -28.15 -26.12 10.47
CA ASN A 362 -29.06 -25.81 9.36
C ASN A 362 -28.32 -25.32 8.11
N SER A 363 -27.19 -24.62 8.26
CA SER A 363 -26.40 -24.17 7.11
C SER A 363 -25.77 -25.36 6.35
N VAL A 364 -25.38 -26.41 7.07
CA VAL A 364 -24.94 -27.69 6.49
C VAL A 364 -26.11 -28.42 5.83
N ALA A 365 -27.24 -28.59 6.54
CA ALA A 365 -28.39 -29.33 6.03
C ALA A 365 -28.99 -28.70 4.76
N SER A 366 -28.97 -27.37 4.66
CA SER A 366 -29.44 -26.63 3.48
C SER A 366 -28.44 -26.58 2.32
N GLY A 367 -27.24 -27.15 2.47
CA GLY A 367 -26.19 -27.13 1.43
C GLY A 367 -25.51 -25.78 1.23
N SER A 368 -25.73 -24.82 2.14
CA SER A 368 -25.07 -23.50 2.11
C SER A 368 -23.61 -23.52 2.59
N THR A 369 -23.17 -24.65 3.17
CA THR A 369 -21.81 -24.89 3.68
C THR A 369 -21.36 -26.30 3.28
N LEU A 370 -20.13 -26.44 2.78
CA LEU A 370 -19.56 -27.71 2.33
C LEU A 370 -18.90 -28.43 3.50
N ALA A 371 -19.67 -29.24 4.24
CA ALA A 371 -19.12 -30.08 5.31
C ALA A 371 -18.72 -31.50 4.84
N PRO A 372 -17.66 -32.11 5.44
CA PRO A 372 -17.31 -33.51 5.25
C PRO A 372 -18.49 -34.44 5.58
N GLY A 373 -18.58 -35.60 4.90
CA GLY A 373 -19.74 -36.51 4.97
C GLY A 373 -20.15 -36.91 6.40
N GLN A 374 -19.19 -37.16 7.29
CA GLN A 374 -19.43 -37.50 8.71
C GLN A 374 -20.25 -36.46 9.49
N MET A 375 -20.23 -35.18 9.10
CA MET A 375 -20.97 -34.13 9.79
C MET A 375 -22.41 -33.95 9.29
N ARG A 376 -22.73 -34.46 8.09
CA ARG A 376 -24.10 -34.42 7.54
C ARG A 376 -25.01 -35.43 8.24
N ASP A 377 -24.45 -36.58 8.61
CA ASP A 377 -25.17 -37.67 9.26
C ASP A 377 -25.57 -37.35 10.71
N CYS A 378 -24.87 -36.42 11.38
CA CYS A 378 -25.25 -35.95 12.72
C CYS A 378 -26.36 -34.87 12.72
N CYS A 379 -26.62 -34.25 11.57
CA CYS A 379 -27.60 -33.16 11.42
C CYS A 379 -28.92 -33.61 10.76
N SER A 380 -28.98 -34.87 10.31
CA SER A 380 -30.18 -35.53 9.76
C SER A 380 -30.90 -36.28 10.87
#